data_AF-A0A936AH83-F1
#
_entry.id   AF-A0A936AH83-F1
#
_cell.length_a   1.000
_cell.length_b   1.000
_cell.length_c   1.000
_cell.angle_alpha   90.00
_cell.angle_beta   90.00
_cell.angle_gamma   90.00
#
_symmetry.space_group_name_H-M   'P 1'
#
loop_
_entity.id
_entity.type
_entity.pdbx_description
1 polymer ?
#
loop_
_entity_poly.entity_id
_entity_poly.type
_entity_poly.pdbx_seq_one_letter_code
_entity_poly.pdbx_strand_id
1 'polypeptide(L)' 'MYFESFAQLWSMDGHGAYVWGAYAIVWLVLILLLRAPLVRRRQVLARVRARLQIRDAGKGQE' A
#
# COMPACT_ATOMS: atom_id res chain seq x y z
N MET A 1 29.03 25.77 5.64
CA MET A 1 28.40 24.48 5.27
C MET A 1 27.18 24.34 6.17
N TYR A 2 25.97 24.53 5.65
CA TYR A 2 24.77 24.81 6.47
C TYR A 2 24.05 23.54 6.98
N PHE A 3 24.45 22.36 6.51
CA PHE A 3 23.91 21.06 6.91
C PHE A 3 25.03 20.02 6.91
N GLU A 4 25.75 19.90 8.02
CA GLU A 4 26.90 18.98 8.16
C GLU A 4 26.47 17.54 8.50
N SER A 5 25.19 17.28 8.79
CA SER A 5 24.76 15.93 9.20
C SER A 5 23.27 15.63 8.99
N PHE A 6 22.95 14.37 8.67
CA PHE A 6 21.60 13.80 8.69
C PHE A 6 20.88 14.02 10.03
N ALA A 7 21.63 14.19 11.12
CA ALA A 7 21.10 14.51 12.44
C ALA A 7 20.43 15.89 12.50
N GLN A 8 20.88 16.86 11.69
CA GLN A 8 20.29 18.20 11.63
C GLN A 8 18.98 18.23 10.84
N LEU A 9 18.82 17.34 9.84
CA LEU A 9 17.53 17.07 9.18
C LEU A 9 16.53 16.38 10.12
N TRP A 10 17.01 15.49 11.00
CA TRP A 10 16.16 14.83 11.98
C TRP A 10 15.77 15.75 13.14
N SER A 11 16.68 16.66 13.50
CA SER A 11 16.49 17.49 14.69
C SER A 11 15.82 18.81 14.35
N MET A 12 15.94 19.36 13.13
CA MET A 12 15.35 20.66 12.69
C MET A 12 15.10 21.61 13.87
N ASP A 13 16.18 21.99 14.55
CA ASP A 13 16.15 22.94 15.67
C ASP A 13 15.20 22.59 16.85
N GLY A 14 14.94 21.30 17.08
CA GLY A 14 14.08 20.75 18.13
C GLY A 14 12.69 20.29 17.67
N HIS A 15 12.30 20.53 16.42
CA HIS A 15 10.94 20.24 15.93
C HIS A 15 10.81 19.02 15.01
N GLY A 16 11.92 18.37 14.65
CA GLY A 16 11.86 17.27 13.69
C GLY A 16 10.97 16.09 14.13
N ALA A 17 10.81 15.84 15.44
CA ALA A 17 9.89 14.81 15.94
C ALA A 17 8.43 15.04 15.51
N TYR A 18 7.97 16.30 15.44
CA TYR A 18 6.63 16.63 14.97
C TYR A 18 6.48 16.42 13.47
N VAL A 19 7.48 16.83 12.69
CA VAL A 19 7.49 16.70 11.23
C VAL A 19 7.48 15.22 10.84
N TRP A 20 8.41 14.43 11.38
CA TRP A 20 8.50 13.01 11.14
C TRP A 20 7.29 12.25 11.69
N GLY A 21 6.73 12.67 12.83
CA GLY A 21 5.48 12.14 13.37
C GLY A 21 4.29 12.36 12.43
N ALA A 22 4.12 13.57 11.90
CA ALA A 22 3.07 13.87 10.92
C ALA A 22 3.26 13.05 9.64
N TYR A 23 4.50 12.96 9.10
CA TYR A 23 4.80 12.11 7.95
C TYR A 23 4.51 10.64 8.23
N ALA A 24 4.85 10.13 9.41
CA ALA A 24 4.58 8.75 9.79
C ALA A 24 3.07 8.44 9.83
N ILE A 25 2.26 9.37 10.34
CA ILE A 25 0.80 9.24 10.33
C ILE A 25 0.27 9.22 8.90
N VAL A 26 0.72 10.14 8.04
CA VAL A 26 0.32 10.16 6.62
C VAL A 26 0.69 8.85 5.93
N TRP A 27 1.92 8.37 6.10
CA TRP A 27 2.37 7.09 5.56
C TRP A 27 1.53 5.92 6.06
N LEU A 28 1.20 5.89 7.35
CA LEU A 28 0.35 4.87 7.94
C LEU A 28 -1.05 4.87 7.29
N VAL A 29 -1.67 6.04 7.15
CA VAL A 29 -2.99 6.18 6.51
C VAL A 29 -2.93 5.71 5.05
N LEU A 30 -1.91 6.12 4.29
CA LEU A 30 -1.72 5.68 2.90
C LEU A 30 -1.57 4.16 2.80
N ILE A 31 -0.77 3.54 3.66
CA ILE A 31 -0.58 2.08 3.69
C ILE A 31 -1.92 1.39 3.96
N LEU A 32 -2.67 1.85 4.96
CA LEU A 32 -3.99 1.28 5.29
C LEU A 32 -4.96 1.41 4.13
N LEU A 33 -4.99 2.58 3.49
CA LEU A 33 -5.85 2.86 2.34
C LEU A 33 -5.50 1.98 1.13
N LEU A 34 -4.20 1.74 0.89
CA LEU A 34 -3.71 0.87 -0.19
C LEU A 34 -3.91 -0.62 0.12
N ARG A 35 -3.94 -1.01 1.39
CA ARG A 35 -4.11 -2.42 1.79
C ARG A 35 -5.50 -2.95 1.42
N ALA A 36 -6.54 -2.14 1.60
CA ALA A 36 -7.92 -2.52 1.29
C ALA A 36 -8.17 -2.91 -0.18
N PRO A 37 -7.81 -2.10 -1.20
CA PRO A 37 -7.97 -2.47 -2.60
C PRO A 37 -7.06 -3.63 -3.00
N LEU A 38 -5.86 -3.74 -2.42
CA LEU A 38 -4.93 -4.82 -2.76
C LEU A 38 -5.47 -6.20 -2.35
N VAL A 39 -6.06 -6.30 -1.16
CA VAL A 39 -6.71 -7.53 -0.68
C VAL A 39 -7.95 -7.84 -1.52
N ARG A 40 -8.80 -6.85 -1.80
CA ARG A 40 -10.02 -7.03 -2.62
C ARG A 40 -9.68 -7.48 -4.05
N ARG A 41 -8.64 -6.90 -4.66
CA ARG A 41 -8.20 -7.25 -6.02
C ARG A 41 -7.80 -8.72 -6.12
N ARG A 42 -7.10 -9.25 -5.12
CA ARG A 42 -6.72 -10.69 -5.08
C ARG A 42 -7.96 -11.59 -5.03
N GLN A 43 -8.95 -11.25 -4.20
CA GLN A 43 -10.18 -12.03 -4.07
C GLN A 43 -11.03 -11.98 -5.36
N VAL A 44 -11.15 -10.81 -5.98
CA VAL A 44 -11.90 -10.66 -7.24
C VAL A 44 -11.25 -11.47 -8.36
N LEU A 45 -9.93 -11.39 -8.53
CA LEU A 45 -9.20 -12.16 -9.54
C LEU A 45 -9.34 -13.68 -9.32
N ALA A 46 -9.31 -14.14 -8.07
CA ALA A 46 -9.53 -15.55 -7.75
C ALA A 46 -10.95 -16.01 -8.16
N ARG A 47 -11.98 -15.19 -7.88
CA ARG A 47 -13.37 -15.48 -8.27
C ARG A 47 -13.55 -15.49 -9.80
N VAL A 48 -12.89 -14.59 -10.52
CA VAL A 48 -12.94 -14.56 -11.99
C VAL A 48 -12.30 -15.81 -12.58
N ARG A 49 -11.11 -16.22 -12.09
CA ARG A 49 -10.44 -17.44 -12.56
C ARG A 49 -11.29 -18.70 -12.35
N ALA A 50 -11.90 -18.84 -11.18
CA ALA A 50 -12.78 -19.98 -10.90
C ALA A 50 -13.99 -20.05 -11.85
N ARG A 51 -14.58 -18.89 -12.20
CA ARG A 51 -15.71 -18.82 -13.14
C ARG A 51 -15.32 -19.17 -14.58
N LEU A 52 -14.12 -18.79 -15.00
CA LEU A 52 -13.61 -19.13 -16.35
C LEU A 52 -13.41 -20.63 -16.50
N GLN A 53 -12.81 -21.29 -15.50
CA GLN A 53 -12.60 -22.75 -15.53
C GLN A 53 -13.91 -23.54 -15.68
N ILE A 54 -14.98 -23.14 -14.98
CA ILE A 54 -16.28 -23.80 -15.10
C ILE A 54 -16.90 -23.58 -16.48
N ARG A 55 -16.72 -22.39 -17.07
CA ARG A 55 -17.26 -22.05 -18.41
C ARG A 55 -16.55 -22.79 -19.52
N ASP A 56 -15.23 -22.95 -19.43
CA ASP A 56 -14.44 -23.67 -20.43
C ASP A 56 -14.70 -25.19 -20.35
N ALA A 57 -14.93 -25.74 -19.15
CA ALA A 57 -15.34 -27.14 -18.98
C ALA A 57 -16.73 -27.44 -19.58
N GLY A 58 -17.65 -26.47 -19.56
CA GLY A 58 -18.98 -26.61 -20.16
C GLY A 58 -19.02 -26.48 -21.69
N LYS A 59 -18.03 -25.81 -22.29
CA LYS A 59 -17.94 -25.61 -23.75
C LYS A 59 -17.30 -26.79 -24.50
N GLY A 60 -16.68 -27.74 -23.79
CA GLY A 60 -16.13 -28.96 -24.40
C GLY A 60 -17.13 -30.12 -24.52
N GLN A 61 -18.42 -29.89 -24.21
CA GLN A 61 -19.48 -30.89 -24.30
C GLN A 61 -20.52 -30.58 -25.39
N GLU A 62 -20.30 -29.55 -26.21
CA GLU A 62 -21.00 -29.34 -27.50
C GLU A 62 -20.15 -29.92 -28.64
#